data_AF-A0AAD4C0D5-F1
#
_entry.id   AF-A0AAD4C0D5-F1
#
_cell.length_a   1.000
_cell.length_b   1.000
_cell.length_c   1.000
_cell.angle_alpha   90.00
_cell.angle_beta   90.00
_cell.angle_gamma   90.00
#
_symmetry.space_group_name_H-M   'P 1'
#
loop_
_entity.id
_entity.type
_entity.pdbx_description
1 polymer ?
#
loop_
_entity_poly.entity_id
_entity_poly.type
_entity_poly.pdbx_seq_one_letter_code
_entity_poly.pdbx_strand_id
1 'polypeptide(L)'
;FFPLRRSFDHQNEQHWRHLLNEIQCMLPESAKKVDKNHSNLMKDFFWMVFVATFPSFPGGEWDAWDALISMDGTFITTWLGEPGLQYLRDSQTPDAVRQFIFDKLKEVIEHIFS
;
A
#
# COMPACT_ATOMS: atom_id res chain seq x y z
N PHE A 1 -3.81 8.48 -12.37
CA PHE A 1 -3.01 8.48 -11.14
C PHE A 1 -3.85 8.99 -10.01
N PHE A 2 -3.81 8.35 -8.85
CA PHE A 2 -4.73 8.61 -7.74
C PHE A 2 -4.14 9.69 -6.81
N PRO A 3 -4.45 10.99 -6.99
CA PRO A 3 -4.18 11.95 -5.93
C PRO A 3 -5.09 11.56 -4.76
N LEU A 4 -4.48 11.36 -3.59
CA LEU A 4 -5.25 11.23 -2.36
C LEU A 4 -6.22 12.40 -2.26
N ARG A 5 -7.48 12.12 -1.86
CA ARG A 5 -8.47 13.18 -1.67
C ARG A 5 -7.91 14.19 -0.66
N ARG A 6 -8.19 15.49 -0.82
CA ARG A 6 -7.72 16.52 0.13
C ARG A 6 -8.17 16.29 1.57
N SER A 7 -9.28 15.58 1.75
CA SER A 7 -9.83 15.18 3.05
C SER A 7 -9.26 13.87 3.58
N PHE A 8 -8.28 13.26 2.89
CA PHE A 8 -7.67 12.03 3.32
C PHE A 8 -6.89 12.26 4.62
N ASP A 9 -7.14 11.40 5.58
CA ASP A 9 -6.51 11.44 6.90
C ASP A 9 -5.79 10.11 7.05
N HIS A 10 -4.46 10.19 7.03
CA HIS A 10 -3.59 9.03 7.09
C HIS A 10 -3.57 8.37 8.47
N GLN A 11 -4.12 8.99 9.51
CA GLN A 11 -4.31 8.35 10.81
C GLN A 11 -5.66 7.64 10.91
N ASN A 12 -6.57 7.88 9.96
CA ASN A 12 -7.90 7.29 9.95
C ASN A 12 -7.93 5.97 9.16
N GLU A 13 -8.12 4.85 9.87
CA GLU A 13 -8.23 3.52 9.27
C GLU A 13 -9.33 3.42 8.20
N GLN A 14 -10.48 4.07 8.40
CA GLN A 14 -11.59 4.00 7.44
C GLN A 14 -11.23 4.69 6.11
N HIS A 15 -10.40 5.73 6.15
CA HIS A 15 -9.90 6.36 4.94
C HIS A 15 -8.98 5.41 4.17
N TRP A 16 -8.08 4.70 4.85
CA TRP A 16 -7.26 3.65 4.23
C TRP A 16 -8.09 2.51 3.66
N ARG A 17 -9.08 2.00 4.42
CA ARG A 17 -9.96 0.92 3.96
C ARG A 17 -10.78 1.34 2.73
N HIS A 18 -11.27 2.58 2.69
CA HIS A 18 -11.95 3.10 1.49
C HIS A 18 -11.01 3.15 0.28
N LEU A 19 -9.78 3.64 0.47
CA LEU A 19 -8.77 3.70 -0.59
C LEU A 19 -8.37 2.30 -1.06
N LEU A 20 -8.23 1.34 -0.14
CA LEU A 20 -7.91 -0.06 -0.46
C LEU A 20 -8.97 -0.65 -1.38
N ASN A 21 -10.25 -0.44 -1.05
CA ASN A 21 -11.38 -0.89 -1.86
C ASN A 21 -11.38 -0.23 -3.25
N GLU A 22 -11.14 1.09 -3.32
CA GLU A 22 -11.03 1.79 -4.61
C GLU A 22 -9.92 1.18 -5.48
N ILE A 23 -8.74 0.91 -4.90
CA ILE A 23 -7.61 0.30 -5.64
C ILE A 23 -7.92 -1.13 -6.08
N GLN A 24 -8.50 -1.96 -5.21
CA GLN A 24 -8.88 -3.33 -5.54
C GLN A 24 -9.88 -3.38 -6.70
N CYS A 25 -10.84 -2.45 -6.77
CA CYS A 25 -11.78 -2.39 -7.90
C CYS A 25 -11.11 -2.03 -9.23
N MET A 26 -10.06 -1.20 -9.21
CA MET A 26 -9.40 -0.74 -10.44
C MET A 26 -8.31 -1.69 -10.95
N LEU A 27 -7.66 -2.44 -10.06
CA LEU A 27 -6.54 -3.32 -10.39
C LEU A 27 -6.86 -4.33 -11.51
N PRO A 28 -7.98 -5.09 -11.46
CA PRO A 28 -8.33 -6.05 -12.50
C PRO A 28 -8.58 -5.43 -13.88
N GLU A 29 -9.01 -4.16 -13.93
CA GLU A 29 -9.20 -3.42 -15.18
C GLU A 29 -7.88 -2.88 -15.74
N SER A 30 -7.01 -2.37 -14.85
CA SER A 30 -5.70 -1.83 -15.24
C SER A 30 -4.73 -2.92 -15.74
N ALA A 31 -4.76 -4.11 -15.14
CA ALA A 31 -3.90 -5.23 -15.52
C ALA A 31 -4.11 -5.71 -16.97
N LYS A 32 -5.28 -5.42 -17.57
CA LYS A 32 -5.64 -5.84 -18.93
C LYS A 32 -5.16 -4.89 -20.04
N LYS A 33 -4.77 -3.65 -19.72
CA LYS A 33 -4.62 -2.57 -20.71
C LYS A 33 -3.31 -1.77 -20.64
N VAL A 34 -2.44 -2.08 -19.68
CA VAL A 34 -1.36 -1.17 -19.29
C VAL A 34 0.01 -1.87 -19.39
N ASP A 35 1.07 -1.10 -19.66
CA ASP A 35 2.45 -1.60 -19.66
C ASP A 35 2.88 -2.16 -18.29
N LYS A 36 3.97 -2.95 -18.31
CA LYS A 36 4.50 -3.64 -17.14
C LYS A 36 4.91 -2.70 -16.00
N ASN A 37 5.38 -1.49 -16.32
CA ASN A 37 5.90 -0.56 -15.32
C ASN A 37 4.76 0.05 -14.49
N HIS A 38 3.71 0.49 -15.14
CA HIS A 38 2.50 0.98 -14.46
C HIS A 38 1.77 -0.13 -13.70
N SER A 39 1.79 -1.37 -14.20
CA SER A 39 1.24 -2.53 -13.48
C SER A 39 1.96 -2.77 -12.16
N ASN A 40 3.31 -2.76 -12.17
CA ASN A 40 4.11 -2.90 -10.96
C ASN A 40 3.86 -1.76 -9.97
N LEU A 41 3.75 -0.53 -10.46
CA LEU A 41 3.47 0.63 -9.63
C LEU A 41 2.10 0.54 -8.94
N MET A 42 1.06 0.11 -9.66
CA MET A 42 -0.27 -0.09 -9.08
C MET A 42 -0.28 -1.19 -8.02
N LYS A 43 0.51 -2.25 -8.19
CA LYS A 43 0.70 -3.27 -7.15
C LYS A 43 1.40 -2.68 -5.92
N ASP A 44 2.44 -1.87 -6.11
CA ASP A 44 3.14 -1.22 -5.00
C ASP A 44 2.20 -0.28 -4.23
N PHE A 45 1.40 0.52 -4.92
CA PHE A 45 0.36 1.34 -4.29
C PHE A 45 -0.64 0.50 -3.51
N PHE A 46 -1.10 -0.63 -4.08
CA PHE A 46 -2.01 -1.54 -3.37
C PHE A 46 -1.38 -2.06 -2.08
N TRP A 47 -0.15 -2.57 -2.13
CA TRP A 47 0.50 -3.14 -0.96
C TRP A 47 0.81 -2.11 0.12
N MET A 48 1.18 -0.89 -0.27
CA MET A 48 1.32 0.23 0.67
C MET A 48 -0.01 0.48 1.40
N VAL A 49 -1.10 0.66 0.65
CA VAL A 49 -2.42 0.93 1.22
C VAL A 49 -2.95 -0.25 2.06
N PHE A 50 -2.64 -1.48 1.65
CA PHE A 50 -2.97 -2.68 2.40
C PHE A 50 -2.29 -2.69 3.78
N VAL A 51 -0.97 -2.43 3.82
CA VAL A 51 -0.21 -2.36 5.09
C VAL A 51 -0.70 -1.21 5.98
N ALA A 52 -1.06 -0.06 5.43
CA ALA A 52 -1.62 1.02 6.24
C ALA A 52 -3.03 0.70 6.79
N THR A 53 -3.82 -0.10 6.05
CA THR A 53 -5.13 -0.60 6.50
C THR A 53 -4.96 -1.67 7.59
N PHE A 54 -3.96 -2.54 7.44
CA PHE A 54 -3.65 -3.63 8.37
C PHE A 54 -2.20 -3.54 8.87
N PRO A 55 -1.89 -2.62 9.81
CA PRO A 55 -0.52 -2.36 10.24
C PRO A 55 0.23 -3.54 10.84
N SER A 56 -0.49 -4.54 11.36
CA SER A 56 0.09 -5.76 11.91
C SER A 56 0.50 -6.79 10.85
N PHE A 57 0.30 -6.51 9.56
CA PHE A 57 0.69 -7.42 8.49
C PHE A 57 2.22 -7.63 8.45
N PRO A 58 2.74 -8.87 8.42
CA PRO A 58 2.01 -10.14 8.21
C PRO A 58 1.63 -10.91 9.49
N GLY A 59 2.04 -10.44 10.68
CA GLY A 59 1.94 -11.20 11.95
C GLY A 59 0.60 -11.12 12.70
N GLY A 60 -0.30 -10.19 12.34
CA GLY A 60 -1.62 -10.04 12.95
C GLY A 60 -2.78 -10.40 12.02
N GLU A 61 -3.98 -9.92 12.36
CA GLU A 61 -5.18 -10.12 11.56
C GLU A 61 -5.26 -9.13 10.39
N TRP A 62 -5.76 -9.61 9.26
CA TRP A 62 -5.97 -8.82 8.05
C TRP A 62 -7.03 -9.48 7.17
N ASP A 63 -7.75 -8.67 6.41
CA ASP A 63 -8.75 -9.17 5.49
C ASP A 63 -8.07 -9.78 4.24
N ALA A 64 -8.62 -10.87 3.71
CA ALA A 64 -8.11 -11.47 2.49
C ALA A 64 -8.16 -10.46 1.33
N TRP A 65 -7.07 -10.38 0.56
CA TRP A 65 -7.07 -9.64 -0.72
C TRP A 65 -7.32 -10.59 -1.90
N ASP A 66 -7.59 -10.01 -3.07
CA ASP A 66 -7.75 -10.78 -4.31
C ASP A 66 -6.44 -11.51 -4.67
N ALA A 67 -6.47 -12.84 -4.74
CA ALA A 67 -5.32 -13.69 -5.05
C ALA A 67 -4.68 -13.41 -6.42
N LEU A 68 -5.38 -12.69 -7.31
CA LEU A 68 -4.80 -12.20 -8.56
C LEU A 68 -3.75 -11.09 -8.36
N ILE A 69 -3.72 -10.48 -7.17
CA ILE A 69 -2.72 -9.50 -6.77
C ILE A 69 -1.53 -10.23 -6.14
N SER A 70 -0.47 -10.35 -6.92
CA SER A 70 0.77 -11.04 -6.51
C SER A 70 1.62 -10.21 -5.54
N MET A 71 2.33 -10.91 -4.65
CA MET A 71 3.34 -10.34 -3.74
C MET A 71 4.71 -10.16 -4.43
N ASP A 72 4.74 -9.54 -5.59
CA ASP A 72 5.97 -9.34 -6.39
C ASP A 72 6.31 -7.86 -6.64
N GLY A 73 5.65 -6.95 -5.91
CA GLY A 73 5.95 -5.52 -5.91
C GLY A 73 7.23 -5.17 -5.15
N THR A 74 7.89 -4.08 -5.53
CA THR A 74 9.10 -3.56 -4.89
C THR A 74 8.85 -3.28 -3.40
N PHE A 75 7.69 -2.68 -3.09
CA PHE A 75 7.35 -2.33 -1.73
C PHE A 75 7.13 -3.57 -0.86
N ILE A 76 6.30 -4.52 -1.32
CA ILE A 76 5.92 -5.68 -0.51
C ILE A 76 7.09 -6.63 -0.27
N THR A 77 7.96 -6.80 -1.27
CA THR A 77 9.17 -7.61 -1.13
C THR A 77 10.14 -7.00 -0.13
N THR A 78 10.31 -5.68 -0.16
CA THR A 78 11.09 -4.91 0.84
C THR A 78 10.46 -5.01 2.23
N TRP A 79 9.16 -4.73 2.35
CA TRP A 79 8.41 -4.82 3.62
C TRP A 79 8.54 -6.19 4.27
N LEU A 80 8.47 -7.26 3.47
CA LEU A 80 8.56 -8.62 3.97
C LEU A 80 9.99 -9.03 4.32
N GLY A 81 10.97 -8.62 3.52
CA GLY A 81 12.34 -9.12 3.57
C GLY A 81 13.35 -8.27 4.35
N GLU A 82 13.12 -6.97 4.54
CA GLU A 82 14.13 -6.10 5.18
C GLU A 82 14.13 -6.21 6.71
N PRO A 83 15.26 -6.58 7.33
CA PRO A 83 15.38 -6.65 8.79
C PRO A 83 15.12 -5.31 9.50
N GLY A 84 15.45 -4.18 8.86
CA GLY A 84 15.16 -2.85 9.39
C GLY A 84 13.66 -2.57 9.54
N LEU A 85 12.84 -3.14 8.67
CA LEU A 85 11.38 -3.03 8.73
C LEU A 85 10.74 -4.09 9.65
N GLN A 86 11.49 -5.12 10.05
CA GLN A 86 11.05 -6.06 11.09
C GLN A 86 10.71 -5.35 12.40
N TYR A 87 11.54 -4.39 12.82
CA TYR A 87 11.24 -3.57 14.00
C TYR A 87 9.93 -2.81 13.85
N LEU A 88 9.66 -2.23 12.68
CA LEU A 88 8.40 -1.55 12.38
C LEU A 88 7.19 -2.48 12.46
N ARG A 89 7.34 -3.74 12.03
CA ARG A 89 6.27 -4.75 12.11
C ARG A 89 6.01 -5.24 13.53
N ASP A 90 7.07 -5.37 14.34
CA ASP A 90 6.98 -6.06 15.64
C ASP A 90 6.71 -5.13 16.83
N SER A 91 7.10 -3.85 16.73
CA SER A 91 7.21 -2.98 17.92
C SER A 91 6.51 -1.64 17.81
N GLN A 92 5.97 -1.29 16.64
CA GLN A 92 5.42 0.03 16.39
C GLN A 92 3.89 0.03 16.39
N THR A 93 3.32 1.18 16.74
CA THR A 93 1.87 1.35 16.77
C THR A 93 1.29 1.40 15.34
N PRO A 94 0.00 1.09 15.16
CA PRO A 94 -0.70 1.26 13.89
C PRO A 94 -0.46 2.63 13.23
N ASP A 95 -0.42 3.69 14.03
CA ASP A 95 -0.24 5.07 13.59
C ASP A 95 1.17 5.33 13.04
N ALA A 96 2.20 4.72 13.63
CA ALA A 96 3.58 4.83 13.15
C ALA A 96 3.76 4.11 11.80
N VAL A 97 3.14 2.94 11.63
CA VAL A 97 3.14 2.25 10.33
C VAL A 97 2.40 3.08 9.28
N ARG A 98 1.21 3.61 9.60
CA ARG A 98 0.45 4.48 8.69
C ARG A 98 1.22 5.74 8.30
N GLN A 99 1.93 6.35 9.24
CA GLN A 99 2.81 7.49 8.97
C GLN A 99 3.92 7.11 7.99
N PHE A 100 4.64 6.02 8.25
CA PHE A 100 5.70 5.52 7.37
C PHE A 100 5.18 5.27 5.94
N ILE A 101 4.03 4.61 5.81
CA ILE A 101 3.40 4.36 4.51
C ILE A 101 3.01 5.67 3.83
N PHE A 102 2.43 6.62 4.57
CA PHE A 102 2.02 7.89 4.01
C PHE A 102 3.21 8.69 3.46
N ASP A 103 4.34 8.68 4.15
CA ASP A 103 5.56 9.33 3.67
C ASP A 103 6.12 8.61 2.43
N LYS A 104 6.12 7.27 2.39
CA LYS A 104 6.48 6.51 1.19
C LYS A 104 5.57 6.77 0.00
N LEU A 105 4.26 6.90 0.22
CA LEU A 105 3.32 7.24 -0.85
C LEU A 105 3.60 8.61 -1.44
N LYS A 106 3.96 9.60 -0.62
CA LYS A 106 4.35 10.94 -1.10
C LYS A 106 5.60 10.86 -1.98
N GLU A 107 6.65 10.17 -1.54
CA GLU A 107 7.89 10.00 -2.31
C GLU A 107 7.59 9.41 -3.70
N VAL A 108 6.76 8.37 -3.76
CA VAL A 108 6.40 7.71 -5.03
C VAL A 108 5.60 8.66 -5.92
N ILE A 109 4.61 9.37 -5.37
CA ILE A 109 3.79 10.34 -6.11
C ILE A 109 4.68 11.46 -6.67
N GLU A 110 5.57 12.04 -5.85
CA GLU A 110 6.50 13.09 -6.29
C GLU A 110 7.42 12.61 -7.41
N HIS A 111 7.90 11.37 -7.34
CA HIS A 111 8.77 10.80 -8.38
C HIS A 111 8.07 10.59 -9.72
N ILE A 112 6.76 10.30 -9.72
CA ILE A 112 5.97 10.10 -10.95
C ILE A 112 5.63 11.42 -11.63
N PHE A 113 5.47 12.49 -10.85
CA PHE A 113 5.02 13.80 -11.34
C PHE A 113 6.15 14.84 -11.50
N SER A 114 7.40 14.46 -11.21
CA SER A 114 8.61 15.27 -11.48
C SER A 114 9.09 15.14 -12.91
#